data_AF-A0AA92C4V9-F1
#
_entry.id   AF-A0AA92C4V9-F1
#
_cell.length_a   1.000
_cell.length_b   1.000
_cell.length_c   1.000
_cell.angle_alpha   90.00
_cell.angle_beta   90.00
_cell.angle_gamma   90.00
#
_symmetry.space_group_name_H-M   'P 1'
#
loop_
_entity.id
_entity.type
_entity.pdbx_description
1 polymer ?
#
loop_
_entity_poly.entity_id
_entity_poly.type
_entity_poly.pdbx_seq_one_letter_code
_entity_poly.pdbx_strand_id
1 'polypeptide(L)'
;MADNATNTIRATFETREAADLAVEHLVQQHGIARPDIFIQSASDENTTGTESSRGDVKRADAPHEGEIEVSVDIAADQLQAVQRSFGDAGAIRVSGR
;
A
#
# COMPACT_ATOMS: atom_id res chain seq x y z
N MET A 1 -7.31 -10.47 28.81
CA MET A 1 -7.62 -9.65 27.63
C MET A 1 -6.29 -9.24 27.07
N ALA A 2 -5.90 -9.79 25.92
CA ALA A 2 -4.67 -9.36 25.25
C ALA A 2 -4.91 -7.93 24.75
N ASP A 3 -4.00 -7.03 25.08
CA ASP A 3 -4.00 -5.66 24.62
C ASP A 3 -3.96 -5.68 23.09
N ASN A 4 -5.14 -5.61 22.47
CA ASN A 4 -5.32 -5.59 21.02
C ASN A 4 -5.01 -4.18 20.49
N ALA A 5 -3.84 -3.66 20.86
CA ALA A 5 -3.30 -2.44 20.30
C ALA A 5 -2.91 -2.76 18.86
N THR A 6 -3.76 -2.38 17.92
CA THR A 6 -3.41 -2.39 16.52
C THR A 6 -2.54 -1.18 16.21
N ASN A 7 -1.42 -1.43 15.54
CA ASN A 7 -0.52 -0.41 15.06
C ASN A 7 -0.73 -0.24 13.56
N THR A 8 -0.76 1.00 13.12
CA THR A 8 -0.86 1.30 11.70
C THR A 8 0.53 1.51 11.13
N ILE A 9 0.91 0.70 10.14
CA ILE A 9 2.12 0.90 9.35
C ILE A 9 1.74 1.48 7.99
N ARG A 10 2.51 2.46 7.55
CA ARG A 10 2.38 3.09 6.25
C ARG A 10 3.67 2.91 5.46
N ALA A 11 3.54 2.45 4.23
CA ALA A 11 4.62 2.33 3.28
C ALA A 11 4.30 3.12 2.02
N THR A 12 5.27 3.86 1.51
CA THR A 12 5.15 4.62 0.26
C THR A 12 5.94 3.91 -0.84
N PHE A 13 5.34 3.81 -2.02
CA PHE A 13 5.87 3.16 -3.21
C PHE A 13 5.89 4.13 -4.38
N GLU A 14 6.92 4.05 -5.22
CA GLU A 14 7.01 4.86 -6.44
C GLU A 14 6.03 4.38 -7.52
N THR A 15 5.65 3.10 -7.52
CA THR A 15 4.81 2.51 -8.56
C THR A 15 3.62 1.76 -7.99
N ARG A 16 2.54 1.72 -8.78
CA ARG A 16 1.35 0.93 -8.46
C ARG A 16 1.66 -0.58 -8.40
N GLU A 17 2.57 -1.04 -9.24
CA GLU A 17 2.99 -2.45 -9.29
C GLU A 17 3.66 -2.88 -7.97
N ALA A 18 4.57 -2.06 -7.43
CA ALA A 18 5.22 -2.34 -6.14
C ALA A 18 4.22 -2.32 -4.98
N ALA A 19 3.24 -1.40 -5.01
CA ALA A 19 2.18 -1.36 -4.02
C ALA A 19 1.27 -2.60 -4.07
N ASP A 20 0.89 -3.09 -5.26
CA ASP A 20 0.05 -4.29 -5.38
C ASP A 20 0.81 -5.53 -4.91
N LEU A 21 2.10 -5.67 -5.29
CA LEU A 21 2.98 -6.74 -4.83
C LEU A 21 3.11 -6.77 -3.31
N ALA A 22 3.22 -5.59 -2.68
CA ALA A 22 3.22 -5.48 -1.23
C ALA A 22 1.93 -6.05 -0.63
N VAL A 23 0.76 -5.70 -1.17
CA VAL A 23 -0.53 -6.23 -0.70
C VAL A 23 -0.63 -7.74 -0.90
N GLU A 24 -0.17 -8.26 -2.02
CA GLU A 24 -0.09 -9.70 -2.28
C GLU A 24 0.76 -10.40 -1.21
N HIS A 25 1.92 -9.83 -0.88
CA HIS A 25 2.81 -10.36 0.16
C HIS A 25 2.18 -10.30 1.56
N LEU A 26 1.48 -9.20 1.90
CA LEU A 26 0.79 -9.07 3.18
C LEU A 26 -0.31 -10.12 3.36
N VAL A 27 -1.13 -10.34 2.34
CA VAL A 27 -2.23 -11.31 2.38
C VAL A 27 -1.69 -12.74 2.39
N GLN A 28 -0.75 -13.06 1.50
CA GLN A 28 -0.29 -14.44 1.30
C GLN A 28 0.71 -14.89 2.36
N GLN A 29 1.66 -14.03 2.75
CA GLN A 29 2.75 -14.42 3.65
C GLN A 29 2.42 -14.16 5.13
N HIS A 30 1.71 -13.06 5.42
CA HIS A 30 1.41 -12.66 6.79
C HIS A 30 -0.04 -12.93 7.22
N GLY A 31 -0.89 -13.39 6.30
CA GLY A 31 -2.29 -13.70 6.57
C GLY A 31 -3.12 -12.48 6.95
N ILE A 32 -2.67 -11.28 6.57
CA ILE A 32 -3.39 -10.04 6.88
C ILE A 32 -4.67 -10.00 6.04
N ALA A 33 -5.79 -9.70 6.69
CA ALA A 33 -7.05 -9.64 5.98
C ALA A 33 -7.06 -8.42 5.05
N ARG A 34 -7.48 -8.62 3.79
CA ARG A 34 -7.64 -7.54 2.82
C ARG A 34 -8.40 -6.30 3.34
N PRO A 35 -9.45 -6.40 4.18
CA PRO A 35 -10.11 -5.21 4.74
C PRO A 35 -9.23 -4.35 5.67
N ASP A 36 -8.13 -4.89 6.22
CA ASP A 36 -7.19 -4.15 7.07
C ASP A 36 -6.09 -3.45 6.27
N ILE A 37 -6.14 -3.53 4.93
CA ILE A 37 -5.15 -2.95 4.01
C ILE A 37 -5.81 -1.82 3.20
N PHE A 38 -5.23 -0.64 3.28
CA PHE A 38 -5.67 0.57 2.60
C PHE A 38 -4.62 1.01 1.59
N ILE A 39 -5.06 1.41 0.39
CA ILE A 39 -4.17 1.91 -0.66
C ILE A 39 -4.70 3.26 -1.13
N GLN A 40 -3.87 4.29 -1.08
CA GLN A 40 -4.19 5.65 -1.50
C GLN A 40 -3.02 6.30 -2.22
N SER A 41 -3.25 7.42 -2.89
CA SER A 41 -2.17 8.27 -3.40
C SER A 41 -1.53 9.02 -2.22
N ALA A 42 -0.21 9.07 -2.14
CA ALA A 42 0.53 9.77 -1.09
C ALA A 42 0.50 11.30 -1.25
N SER A 43 0.24 11.78 -2.48
CA SER A 43 0.03 13.19 -2.78
C SER A 43 -1.45 13.54 -2.85
N ASP A 44 -1.83 14.69 -2.28
CA ASP A 44 -3.17 15.31 -2.41
C ASP A 44 -3.51 15.67 -3.89
N GLU A 45 -2.50 15.62 -4.77
CA GLU A 45 -2.59 15.90 -6.21
C GLU A 45 -3.32 14.82 -7.04
N ASN A 46 -3.99 13.86 -6.40
CA ASN A 46 -4.92 12.96 -7.08
C ASN A 46 -6.36 13.09 -6.54
N THR A 47 -6.78 14.31 -6.20
CA THR A 47 -8.17 14.64 -5.82
C THR A 47 -9.00 15.19 -6.97
N THR A 48 -8.61 14.98 -8.24
CA THR A 48 -9.48 15.31 -9.38
C THR A 48 -9.45 14.21 -10.43
N GLY A 49 -10.47 13.35 -10.38
CA GLY A 49 -10.85 12.56 -11.53
C GLY A 49 -11.30 13.48 -12.65
N THR A 50 -10.53 13.53 -13.74
CA THR A 50 -10.99 14.06 -15.02
C THR A 50 -10.64 13.03 -16.10
N GLU A 51 -11.64 12.18 -16.41
CA GLU A 51 -11.83 11.43 -17.66
C GLU A 51 -10.91 10.20 -17.90
N SER A 52 -11.37 9.00 -18.26
CA SER A 52 -12.63 8.57 -18.86
C SER A 52 -12.86 7.09 -18.60
N SER A 53 -14.13 6.72 -18.45
CA SER A 53 -14.64 5.36 -18.58
C SER A 53 -14.39 4.81 -20.00
N ARG A 54 -14.29 3.48 -20.09
CA ARG A 54 -14.58 2.61 -21.26
C ARG A 54 -13.42 2.27 -22.21
N GLY A 55 -13.18 0.96 -22.32
CA GLY A 55 -12.81 0.28 -23.56
C GLY A 55 -11.34 0.39 -23.97
N ASP A 56 -10.65 -0.75 -23.94
CA ASP A 56 -9.55 -1.13 -24.83
C ASP A 56 -8.72 0.03 -25.43
N VAL A 57 -7.88 0.65 -24.61
CA VAL A 57 -6.77 1.46 -25.12
C VAL A 57 -5.52 1.13 -24.32
N LYS A 58 -4.52 0.59 -25.02
CA LYS A 58 -3.14 0.56 -24.54
C LYS A 58 -2.70 2.01 -24.31
N ARG A 59 -2.81 2.51 -23.09
CA ARG A 59 -2.31 3.84 -22.73
C ARG A 59 -0.92 3.69 -22.14
N ALA A 60 0.07 3.83 -23.02
CA ALA A 60 1.30 4.47 -22.62
C ALA A 60 0.96 5.92 -22.24
N ASP A 61 1.54 6.43 -21.15
CA ASP A 61 1.56 7.85 -20.79
C ASP A 61 0.30 8.44 -20.10
N ALA A 62 -0.09 7.87 -18.95
CA ALA A 62 -0.56 8.73 -17.86
C ALA A 62 0.63 8.90 -16.91
N PRO A 63 0.95 10.11 -16.39
CA PRO A 63 2.00 10.26 -15.40
C PRO A 63 1.59 9.42 -14.19
N HIS A 64 2.19 8.24 -14.05
CA HIS A 64 2.13 7.42 -12.84
C HIS A 64 3.04 8.04 -11.76
N GLU A 65 3.21 9.36 -11.77
CA GLU A 65 4.12 10.13 -10.89
C GLU A 65 3.44 10.50 -9.57
N GLY A 66 2.51 9.66 -9.12
CA GLY A 66 1.95 9.76 -7.77
C GLY A 66 2.53 8.65 -6.94
N GLU A 67 3.38 9.00 -5.96
CA GLU A 67 3.74 8.10 -4.87
C GLU A 67 2.45 7.44 -4.32
N ILE A 68 2.47 6.13 -4.10
CA ILE A 68 1.34 5.35 -3.60
C ILE A 68 1.60 5.00 -2.15
N GLU A 69 0.69 5.33 -1.24
CA GLU A 69 0.74 4.91 0.15
C GLU A 69 -0.11 3.65 0.36
N VAL A 70 0.50 2.62 0.94
CA VAL A 70 -0.19 1.45 1.48
C VAL A 70 -0.15 1.55 3.00
N SER A 71 -1.32 1.61 3.62
CA SER A 71 -1.49 1.57 5.07
C SER A 71 -2.03 0.21 5.48
N VAL A 72 -1.55 -0.33 6.59
CA VAL A 72 -2.07 -1.60 7.13
C VAL A 72 -2.17 -1.53 8.64
N ASP A 73 -3.29 -2.02 9.16
CA ASP A 73 -3.52 -2.16 10.60
C ASP A 73 -3.15 -3.60 11.01
N ILE A 74 -2.20 -3.72 11.93
CA ILE A 74 -1.67 -5.01 12.37
C ILE A 74 -1.45 -5.05 13.87
N ALA A 75 -1.39 -6.26 14.42
CA ALA A 75 -0.93 -6.44 15.80
C ALA A 75 0.56 -6.09 15.94
N ALA A 76 0.95 -5.63 17.13
CA ALA A 76 2.33 -5.20 17.41
C ALA A 76 3.39 -6.30 17.15
N ASP A 77 3.02 -7.58 17.25
CA ASP A 77 3.92 -8.71 16.97
C ASP A 77 4.23 -8.87 15.47
N GLN A 78 3.37 -8.39 14.57
CA GLN A 78 3.57 -8.47 13.11
C GLN A 78 4.36 -7.28 12.56
N LEU A 79 4.65 -6.27 13.38
CA LEU A 79 5.25 -5.00 12.97
C LEU A 79 6.60 -5.14 12.25
N GLN A 80 7.49 -6.01 12.73
CA GLN A 80 8.78 -6.24 12.06
C GLN A 80 8.63 -7.02 10.76
N ALA A 81 7.70 -8.00 10.73
CA ALA A 81 7.48 -8.85 9.57
C ALA A 81 6.92 -8.04 8.39
N VAL A 82 5.96 -7.16 8.67
CA VAL A 82 5.34 -6.25 7.70
C VAL A 82 6.33 -5.21 7.17
N GLN A 83 7.13 -4.57 8.04
CA GLN A 83 8.16 -3.63 7.58
C GLN A 83 9.15 -4.28 6.61
N ARG A 84 9.55 -5.52 6.91
CA ARG A 84 10.44 -6.27 6.02
C ARG A 84 9.78 -6.58 4.68
N SER A 85 8.52 -6.98 4.66
CA SER A 85 7.79 -7.22 3.41
C SER A 85 7.58 -5.97 2.59
N PHE A 86 7.36 -4.81 3.22
CA PHE A 86 7.32 -3.54 2.49
C PHE A 86 8.68 -3.20 1.86
N GLY A 87 9.78 -3.40 2.59
CA GLY A 87 11.13 -3.22 2.02
C GLY A 87 11.42 -4.16 0.85
N ASP A 88 11.04 -5.44 0.96
CA ASP A 88 11.20 -6.44 -0.10
C ASP A 88 10.36 -6.12 -1.35
N ALA A 89 9.15 -5.58 -1.15
CA ALA A 89 8.28 -5.13 -2.22
C ALA A 89 8.72 -3.80 -2.87
N GLY A 90 9.77 -3.14 -2.37
CA GLY A 90 10.31 -1.92 -2.95
C GLY A 90 9.73 -0.62 -2.37
N ALA A 91 9.30 -0.61 -1.11
CA ALA A 91 8.90 0.62 -0.44
C ALA A 91 10.08 1.60 -0.30
N ILE A 92 9.87 2.85 -0.71
CA ILE A 92 10.86 3.93 -0.59
C ILE A 92 10.82 4.62 0.78
N ARG A 93 9.68 4.52 1.47
CA ARG A 93 9.49 5.05 2.82
C ARG A 93 8.60 4.10 3.60
N VAL A 94 8.98 3.77 4.83
CA VAL A 94 8.15 2.99 5.76
C VAL A 94 8.10 3.71 7.10
N SER A 95 6.92 3.84 7.66
CA SER A 95 6.67 4.48 8.95
C SER A 95 5.64 3.67 9.73
N GLY A 96 5.92 3.34 10.99
CA GLY A 96 4.98 2.68 11.89
C GLY A 96 4.79 3.52 13.14
N ARG A 97 3.54 3.70 13.56
CA ARG A 97 3.20 4.36 14.82
C ARG A 97 2.45 3.41 15.74
#